data_AF-A0A968DLY1-F1
#
_entry.id   AF-A0A968DLY1-F1
#
_cell.length_a   1.000
_cell.length_b   1.000
_cell.length_c   1.000
_cell.angle_alpha   90.00
_cell.angle_beta   90.00
_cell.angle_gamma   90.00
#
_symmetry.space_group_name_H-M   'P 1'
#
loop_
_entity.id
_entity.type
_entity.pdbx_description
1 polymer ?
#
loop_
_entity_poly.entity_id
_entity_poly.type
_entity_poly.pdbx_seq_one_letter_code
_entity_poly.pdbx_strand_id
1 'polypeptide(L)'
;QVEAALQRAEQSEQPVAKAQVQQSMGRILAAGNSPDWTKIENLLKDSIAFHESGPALPLAAITKFELGKVYAQQGLAEQSQKMFNEALRQFQTLRMTWHIAQAEEVIAQSGGAVS
;
A
#
# COMPACT_ATOMS: atom_id res chain seq x y z
N GLN A 1 -18.14 -8.89 4.63
CA GLN A 1 -17.94 -7.90 5.71
C GLN A 1 -17.13 -6.69 5.23
N VAL A 2 -16.02 -6.91 4.51
CA VAL A 2 -15.13 -5.84 4.02
C VAL A 2 -15.81 -4.87 3.02
N GLU A 3 -16.62 -5.38 2.09
CA GLU A 3 -17.33 -4.53 1.12
C GLU A 3 -18.40 -3.62 1.75
N ALA A 4 -19.10 -4.12 2.77
CA ALA A 4 -20.05 -3.32 3.53
C ALA A 4 -19.37 -2.16 4.29
N ALA A 5 -18.11 -2.32 4.70
CA ALA A 5 -17.34 -1.25 5.32
C ALA A 5 -17.01 -0.13 4.32
N LEU A 6 -16.65 -0.48 3.08
CA LEU A 6 -16.39 0.52 2.02
C LEU A 6 -17.65 1.28 1.65
N GLN A 7 -18.77 0.58 1.45
CA GLN A 7 -20.03 1.22 1.12
C GLN A 7 -20.46 2.24 2.20
N ARG A 8 -20.27 1.89 3.49
CA ARG A 8 -20.52 2.84 4.59
C ARG A 8 -19.55 4.02 4.59
N ALA A 9 -18.28 3.77 4.33
CA ALA A 9 -17.28 4.83 4.27
C ALA A 9 -17.56 5.80 3.11
N GLU A 10 -17.97 5.31 1.94
CA GLU A 10 -18.37 6.13 0.79
C GLU A 10 -19.58 7.01 1.08
N GLN A 11 -20.52 6.51 1.89
CA GLN A 11 -21.71 7.26 2.31
C GLN A 11 -21.43 8.24 3.46
N SER A 12 -20.27 8.14 4.13
CA SER A 12 -20.02 8.85 5.39
C SER A 12 -19.51 10.28 5.23
N GLU A 13 -19.32 10.80 4.02
CA GLU A 13 -18.66 12.10 3.74
C GLU A 13 -17.31 12.26 4.49
N GLN A 14 -16.65 11.15 4.85
CA GLN A 14 -15.36 11.14 5.52
C GLN A 14 -14.29 10.53 4.60
N PRO A 15 -13.62 11.36 3.78
CA PRO A 15 -12.60 10.90 2.84
C PRO A 15 -11.45 10.11 3.49
N VAL A 16 -11.08 10.47 4.73
CA VAL A 16 -10.04 9.75 5.50
C VAL A 16 -10.48 8.32 5.82
N ALA A 17 -11.71 8.14 6.30
CA ALA A 17 -12.25 6.82 6.61
C ALA A 17 -12.33 5.95 5.34
N LYS A 18 -12.72 6.56 4.21
CA LYS A 18 -12.70 5.88 2.90
C LYS A 18 -11.29 5.39 2.54
N ALA A 19 -10.28 6.24 2.58
CA ALA A 19 -8.91 5.88 2.21
C ALA A 19 -8.32 4.78 3.10
N GLN A 20 -8.61 4.79 4.40
CA GLN A 20 -8.17 3.75 5.33
C GLN A 20 -8.87 2.41 5.09
N VAL A 21 -10.17 2.45 4.79
CA VAL A 21 -10.91 1.25 4.40
C VAL A 21 -10.32 0.69 3.11
N GLN A 22 -10.11 1.52 2.08
CA GLN A 22 -9.52 1.09 0.81
C GLN A 22 -8.14 0.41 1.00
N GLN A 23 -7.25 0.98 1.81
CA GLN A 23 -5.98 0.35 2.18
C GLN A 23 -6.18 -1.03 2.82
N SER A 24 -7.06 -1.09 3.82
CA SER A 24 -7.34 -2.33 4.56
C SER A 24 -7.95 -3.40 3.65
N MET A 25 -8.85 -3.00 2.74
CA MET A 25 -9.46 -3.89 1.74
C MET A 25 -8.41 -4.46 0.80
N GLY A 26 -7.55 -3.61 0.23
CA GLY A 26 -6.49 -4.05 -0.69
C GLY A 26 -5.61 -5.14 -0.07
N ARG A 27 -5.19 -4.94 1.19
CA ARG A 27 -4.40 -5.92 1.95
C ARG A 27 -5.16 -7.24 2.19
N ILE A 28 -6.41 -7.18 2.61
CA ILE A 28 -7.21 -8.39 2.90
C ILE A 28 -7.49 -9.18 1.62
N LEU A 29 -7.87 -8.48 0.53
CA LEU A 29 -8.20 -9.12 -0.74
C LEU A 29 -6.96 -9.75 -1.39
N ALA A 30 -5.78 -9.14 -1.27
CA ALA A 30 -4.52 -9.72 -1.76
C ALA A 30 -4.13 -11.04 -1.07
N ALA A 31 -4.55 -11.23 0.20
CA ALA A 31 -4.32 -12.46 0.94
C ALA A 31 -5.37 -13.56 0.68
N GLY A 32 -6.37 -13.29 -0.16
CA GLY A 32 -7.44 -14.23 -0.49
C GLY A 32 -7.03 -15.32 -1.49
N ASN A 33 -7.86 -16.37 -1.63
CA ASN A 33 -7.59 -17.51 -2.51
C ASN A 33 -7.75 -17.21 -4.02
N SER A 34 -8.39 -16.09 -4.39
CA SER A 34 -8.59 -15.69 -5.79
C SER A 34 -8.58 -14.16 -5.88
N PRO A 35 -7.40 -13.53 -5.82
CA PRO A 35 -7.30 -12.08 -5.75
C PRO A 35 -7.73 -11.43 -7.07
N ASP A 36 -8.65 -10.48 -6.98
CA ASP A 36 -8.91 -9.54 -8.07
C ASP A 36 -7.85 -8.44 -8.03
N TRP A 37 -6.75 -8.68 -8.73
CA TRP A 37 -5.58 -7.80 -8.72
C TRP A 37 -5.90 -6.38 -9.17
N THR A 38 -6.77 -6.22 -10.16
CA THR A 38 -7.20 -4.92 -10.66
C THR A 38 -7.95 -4.14 -9.59
N LYS A 39 -8.90 -4.79 -8.90
CA LYS A 39 -9.64 -4.17 -7.80
C LYS A 39 -8.70 -3.79 -6.65
N ILE A 40 -7.77 -4.67 -6.30
CA ILE A 40 -6.78 -4.44 -5.23
C ILE A 40 -5.91 -3.22 -5.57
N GLU A 41 -5.35 -3.18 -6.78
CA GLU A 41 -4.50 -2.10 -7.24
C GLU A 41 -5.23 -0.75 -7.21
N ASN A 42 -6.46 -0.70 -7.71
CA ASN A 42 -7.26 0.52 -7.69
C ASN A 42 -7.55 1.00 -6.26
N LEU A 43 -7.92 0.10 -5.35
CA LEU A 43 -8.13 0.44 -3.94
C LEU A 43 -6.88 1.04 -3.29
N LEU A 44 -5.71 0.44 -3.54
CA LEU A 44 -4.45 0.93 -2.97
C LEU A 44 -4.03 2.27 -3.59
N LYS A 45 -4.19 2.44 -4.91
CA LYS A 45 -3.89 3.70 -5.60
C LYS A 45 -4.79 4.85 -5.15
N ASP A 46 -6.08 4.61 -4.99
CA ASP A 46 -7.03 5.62 -4.48
C ASP A 46 -6.64 6.06 -3.05
N SER A 47 -6.28 5.09 -2.20
CA SER A 47 -5.82 5.37 -0.83
C SER A 47 -4.52 6.18 -0.81
N ILE A 48 -3.56 5.85 -1.68
CA ILE A 48 -2.31 6.63 -1.84
C ILE A 48 -2.62 8.06 -2.26
N ALA A 49 -3.42 8.26 -3.31
CA ALA A 49 -3.74 9.59 -3.83
C ALA A 49 -4.40 10.49 -2.78
N PHE A 50 -5.26 9.92 -1.94
CA PHE A 50 -5.86 10.64 -0.83
C PHE A 50 -4.83 11.02 0.25
N HIS A 51 -3.98 10.09 0.67
CA HIS A 51 -3.00 10.36 1.73
C HIS A 51 -1.86 11.28 1.30
N GLU A 52 -1.45 11.25 0.02
CA GLU A 52 -0.41 12.13 -0.53
C GLU A 52 -0.87 13.58 -0.70
N SER A 53 -2.17 13.81 -0.86
CA SER A 53 -2.75 15.15 -0.97
C SER A 53 -3.12 15.76 0.39
N GLY A 54 -2.88 15.04 1.49
CA GLY A 54 -3.26 15.44 2.86
C GLY A 54 -2.15 15.28 3.90
N PRO A 55 -2.47 15.42 5.21
CA PRO A 55 -1.48 15.37 6.29
C PRO A 55 -0.96 13.95 6.62
N ALA A 56 -1.41 12.92 5.90
CA ALA A 56 -1.20 11.52 6.27
C ALA A 56 -0.08 10.83 5.47
N LEU A 57 1.06 11.52 5.30
CA LEU A 57 2.23 10.99 4.57
C LEU A 57 2.70 9.59 5.04
N PRO A 58 2.66 9.22 6.34
CA PRO A 58 3.01 7.86 6.75
C PRO A 58 2.09 6.78 6.17
N LEU A 59 0.79 7.06 6.05
CA LEU A 59 -0.15 6.08 5.51
C LEU A 59 0.04 5.88 4.00
N ALA A 60 0.36 6.94 3.25
CA ALA A 60 0.74 6.82 1.85
C ALA A 60 1.95 5.89 1.67
N ALA A 61 2.99 6.06 2.48
CA ALA A 61 4.20 5.23 2.43
C ALA A 61 3.90 3.75 2.71
N ILE A 62 3.09 3.47 3.73
CA ILE A 62 2.65 2.10 4.05
C ILE A 62 1.83 1.52 2.91
N THR A 63 0.88 2.27 2.34
CA THR A 63 0.06 1.77 1.22
C THR A 63 0.89 1.51 -0.04
N LYS A 64 1.93 2.31 -0.33
CA LYS A 64 2.89 2.03 -1.40
C LYS A 64 3.65 0.73 -1.15
N PHE A 65 4.10 0.50 0.08
CA PHE A 65 4.76 -0.77 0.43
C PHE A 65 3.83 -1.98 0.22
N GLU A 66 2.56 -1.87 0.61
CA GLU A 66 1.54 -2.89 0.33
C GLU A 66 1.34 -3.10 -1.18
N LEU A 67 1.26 -2.04 -1.97
CA LEU A 67 1.14 -2.13 -3.43
C LEU A 67 2.38 -2.79 -4.07
N GLY A 68 3.57 -2.53 -3.55
CA GLY A 68 4.79 -3.23 -3.96
C GLY A 68 4.68 -4.74 -3.76
N LYS A 69 4.22 -5.19 -2.59
CA LYS A 69 3.97 -6.63 -2.34
C LYS A 69 2.95 -7.21 -3.31
N VAL A 70 1.88 -6.47 -3.61
CA VAL A 70 0.86 -6.89 -4.58
C VAL A 70 1.45 -7.06 -5.99
N TYR A 71 2.32 -6.14 -6.43
CA TYR A 71 3.02 -6.28 -7.71
C TYR A 71 4.00 -7.46 -7.71
N ALA A 72 4.73 -7.70 -6.60
CA ALA A 72 5.61 -8.86 -6.46
C ALA A 72 4.84 -10.18 -6.59
N GLN A 73 3.67 -10.30 -5.95
CA GLN A 73 2.80 -11.48 -6.04
C GLN A 73 2.31 -11.76 -7.47
N GLN A 74 2.18 -10.72 -8.29
CA GLN A 74 1.81 -10.83 -9.70
C GLN A 74 3.00 -11.08 -10.64
N GLY A 75 4.24 -11.12 -10.12
CA GLY A 75 5.46 -11.22 -10.93
C GLY A 75 5.86 -9.92 -11.64
N LEU A 76 5.26 -8.78 -11.26
CA LEU A 76 5.52 -7.46 -11.83
C LEU A 76 6.71 -6.79 -11.14
N ALA A 77 7.91 -7.30 -11.42
CA ALA A 77 9.14 -6.95 -10.70
C ALA A 77 9.48 -5.45 -10.75
N GLU A 78 9.36 -4.81 -11.91
CA GLU A 78 9.70 -3.39 -12.08
C GLU A 78 8.76 -2.49 -11.27
N GLN A 79 7.44 -2.74 -11.36
CA GLN A 79 6.43 -2.00 -10.61
C GLN A 79 6.58 -2.23 -9.11
N SER A 80 6.88 -3.47 -8.70
CA SER A 80 7.17 -3.81 -7.31
C SER A 80 8.35 -3.02 -6.77
N GLN A 81 9.48 -3.03 -7.48
CA GLN A 81 10.70 -2.35 -7.06
C GLN A 81 10.49 -0.84 -6.98
N LYS A 82 9.77 -0.25 -7.94
CA LYS A 82 9.40 1.16 -7.89
C LYS A 82 8.65 1.51 -6.60
N MET A 83 7.61 0.74 -6.26
CA MET A 83 6.81 0.98 -5.07
C MET A 83 7.59 0.79 -3.77
N PHE A 84 8.45 -0.22 -3.68
CA PHE A 84 9.31 -0.42 -2.52
C PHE A 84 10.30 0.73 -2.33
N ASN A 85 10.95 1.20 -3.39
CA ASN A 85 11.89 2.31 -3.33
C ASN A 85 11.20 3.62 -2.90
N GLU A 86 10.01 3.90 -3.44
CA GLU A 86 9.23 5.06 -3.02
C GLU A 86 8.83 4.99 -1.55
N ALA A 87 8.36 3.83 -1.08
CA ALA A 87 7.98 3.62 0.31
C ALA A 87 9.19 3.76 1.25
N LEU A 88 10.32 3.12 0.93
CA LEU A 88 11.56 3.19 1.71
C LEU A 88 12.05 4.63 1.87
N ARG A 89 12.09 5.40 0.77
CA ARG A 89 12.48 6.82 0.80
C ARG A 89 11.58 7.65 1.74
N GLN A 90 10.28 7.39 1.73
CA GLN A 90 9.33 8.07 2.62
C GLN A 90 9.53 7.62 4.07
N PHE A 91 9.73 6.33 4.34
CA PHE A 91 10.02 5.82 5.68
C PHE A 91 11.31 6.42 6.27
N GLN A 92 12.36 6.54 5.47
CA GLN A 92 13.63 7.20 5.85
C GLN A 92 13.39 8.69 6.19
N THR A 93 12.65 9.41 5.34
CA THR A 93 12.30 10.82 5.56
C THR A 93 11.53 11.01 6.87
N LEU A 94 10.60 10.09 7.17
CA LEU A 94 9.76 10.09 8.37
C LEU A 94 10.43 9.44 9.58
N ARG A 95 11.65 8.90 9.44
CA ARG A 95 12.39 8.16 10.47
C ARG A 95 11.62 6.97 11.07
N MET A 96 10.87 6.26 10.24
CA MET A 96 10.06 5.10 10.62
C MET A 96 10.90 3.82 10.68
N THR A 97 11.80 3.72 11.65
CA THR A 97 12.85 2.67 11.73
C THR A 97 12.36 1.23 11.57
N TRP A 98 11.21 0.88 12.15
CA TRP A 98 10.62 -0.46 11.97
C TRP A 98 10.21 -0.74 10.51
N HIS A 99 9.60 0.24 9.84
CA HIS A 99 9.19 0.11 8.44
C HIS A 99 10.37 0.13 7.48
N ILE A 100 11.43 0.87 7.82
CA ILE A 100 12.70 0.86 7.07
C ILE A 100 13.25 -0.57 7.07
N ALA A 101 13.47 -1.16 8.25
CA ALA A 101 14.02 -2.51 8.35
C ALA A 101 13.17 -3.56 7.60
N GLN A 102 11.85 -3.45 7.69
CA GLN A 102 10.94 -4.34 6.95
C GLN A 102 11.07 -4.16 5.42
N ALA A 103 11.14 -2.92 4.93
CA ALA A 103 11.24 -2.66 3.50
C ALA A 103 12.58 -3.14 2.94
N GLU A 104 13.68 -2.92 3.67
CA GLU A 104 15.01 -3.39 3.33
C GLU A 104 15.08 -4.91 3.21
N GLU A 105 14.47 -5.63 4.16
CA GLU A 105 14.39 -7.09 4.14
C GLU A 105 13.68 -7.60 2.87
N VAL A 106 12.52 -7.03 2.53
CA VAL A 106 11.75 -7.44 1.35
C VAL A 106 12.50 -7.11 0.05
N ILE A 107 13.14 -5.94 -0.04
CA ILE A 107 13.93 -5.54 -1.22
C ILE A 107 15.09 -6.51 -1.41
N ALA A 108 15.84 -6.85 -0.36
CA ALA A 108 16.94 -7.79 -0.42
C ALA A 108 16.49 -9.18 -0.88
N GLN A 109 15.37 -9.68 -0.36
CA GLN A 109 14.80 -10.97 -0.76
C GLN A 109 14.35 -10.99 -2.23
N SER A 110 13.98 -9.84 -2.78
CA SER A 110 13.61 -9.69 -4.20
C SER A 110 14.81 -9.47 -5.14
N GLY A 111 16.05 -9.52 -4.64
CA GLY A 111 17.27 -9.28 -5.43
C GLY A 111 17.55 -7.80 -5.70
N GLY A 112 16.86 -6.89 -5.03
CA GLY A 112 17.11 -5.46 -5.09
C GLY A 112 18.27 -5.03 -4.20
N ALA A 113 18.93 -3.93 -4.57
CA ALA A 113 19.96 -3.31 -3.75
C ALA A 113 19.32 -2.46 -2.64
N VAL A 114 19.88 -2.55 -1.44
CA VAL A 114 19.51 -1.76 -0.27
C VAL A 114 20.63 -0.76 0.03
N SER A 115 20.30 0.47 0.41
CA SER A 115 21.25 1.58 0.59
C SER A 115 21.29 2.12 2.01
#